data_AF-A0A2D7GYC5-F1
#
_entry.id   AF-A0A2D7GYC5-F1
#
_cell.length_a   1.000
_cell.length_b   1.000
_cell.length_c   1.000
_cell.angle_alpha   90.00
_cell.angle_beta   90.00
_cell.angle_gamma   90.00
#
_symmetry.space_group_name_H-M   'P 1'
#
loop_
_entity.id
_entity.type
_entity.pdbx_description
1 polymer ?
#
loop_
_entity_poly.entity_id
_entity_poly.type
_entity_poly.pdbx_seq_one_letter_code
_entity_poly.pdbx_strand_id
1 'polypeptide(L)' 'MKILDFGLVSISQAAKHFGVSVPTLRRWDREGRLKPHSRTLGNHRRYKLLDKQKCKVGYARVSSHDQ' A
#
# COMPACT_ATOMS: atom_id res chain seq x y z
N MET A 1 9.65 1.97 22.08
CA MET A 1 9.72 0.52 21.79
C MET A 1 9.34 0.31 20.33
N LYS A 2 10.30 0.21 19.40
CA LYS A 2 10.02 -0.06 17.98
C LYS A 2 9.94 -1.57 17.82
N ILE A 3 8.72 -2.09 17.72
CA ILE A 3 8.52 -3.50 17.39
C ILE A 3 8.85 -3.64 15.90
N LEU A 4 9.99 -4.28 15.63
CA LEU A 4 10.37 -4.73 14.30
C LEU A 4 9.62 -6.07 14.04
N ASP A 5 8.30 -5.99 13.84
CA ASP A 5 7.48 -7.13 13.44
C ASP A 5 7.77 -7.45 11.96
N PHE A 6 8.69 -8.38 11.73
CA PHE A 6 8.88 -8.94 10.41
C PHE A 6 7.64 -9.77 10.02
N GLY A 7 6.78 -9.17 9.21
CA GLY A 7 6.57 -9.79 7.91
C GLY A 7 5.19 -9.68 7.29
N LEU A 8 4.14 -9.34 8.05
CA LEU A 8 2.78 -9.29 7.51
C LEU A 8 1.91 -8.23 8.18
N VAL A 9 1.78 -7.08 7.51
CA VAL A 9 1.00 -5.95 8.00
C VAL A 9 -0.43 -5.97 7.47
N SER A 10 -1.34 -5.35 8.21
CA SER A 10 -2.71 -5.10 7.73
C SER A 10 -2.72 -4.02 6.63
N ILE A 11 -3.82 -3.92 5.89
CA ILE A 11 -3.98 -2.90 4.85
C ILE A 11 -3.78 -1.47 5.37
N SER A 12 -4.21 -1.19 6.60
CA SER A 12 -4.07 0.13 7.23
C SER A 12 -2.62 0.44 7.60
N GLN A 13 -1.88 -0.55 8.08
CA GLN A 13 -0.46 -0.40 8.35
C GLN A 13 0.35 -0.27 7.06
N ALA A 14 0.01 -1.03 6.01
CA ALA A 14 0.59 -0.86 4.69
C ALA A 14 0.33 0.55 4.13
N ALA A 15 -0.90 1.04 4.22
CA ALA A 15 -1.27 2.40 3.80
C ALA A 15 -0.40 3.47 4.50
N LYS A 16 -0.22 3.36 5.82
CA LYS A 16 0.68 4.24 6.59
C LYS A 16 2.13 4.14 6.14
N HIS A 17 2.62 2.93 5.83
CA HIS A 17 4.00 2.72 5.39
C HIS A 17 4.27 3.34 4.01
N PHE A 18 3.33 3.18 3.06
CA PHE A 18 3.42 3.77 1.72
C PHE A 18 3.04 5.26 1.68
N GLY A 19 2.48 5.80 2.76
CA GLY A 19 2.02 7.19 2.81
C GLY A 19 0.78 7.47 1.93
N VAL A 20 -0.04 6.44 1.67
CA VAL A 20 -1.25 6.54 0.84
C VAL A 20 -2.50 6.22 1.65
N SER A 21 -3.67 6.56 1.11
CA SER A 21 -4.94 6.20 1.73
C SER A 21 -5.23 4.69 1.61
N VAL A 22 -6.00 4.13 2.56
CA VAL A 22 -6.46 2.73 2.49
C VAL A 22 -7.22 2.43 1.18
N PRO A 23 -8.13 3.30 0.68
CA PRO A 23 -8.76 3.14 -0.63
C PRO A 23 -7.75 3.04 -1.78
N THR A 24 -6.70 3.88 -1.78
CA THR A 24 -5.62 3.83 -2.79
C THR A 24 -4.94 2.47 -2.78
N LEU A 25 -4.65 1.93 -1.59
CA LEU A 25 -4.03 0.61 -1.48
C LEU A 25 -4.95 -0.53 -1.94
N ARG A 26 -6.27 -0.42 -1.68
CA ARG A 26 -7.28 -1.36 -2.22
C ARG A 26 -7.37 -1.31 -3.74
N ARG A 27 -7.21 -0.12 -4.33
CA ARG A 27 -7.17 0.07 -5.77
C ARG A 27 -5.92 -0.59 -6.37
N TRP A 28 -4.76 -0.39 -5.76
CA TRP A 28 -3.52 -1.06 -6.20
C TRP A 28 -3.59 -2.58 -6.12
N ASP A 29 -4.26 -3.13 -5.10
CA ASP A 29 -4.54 -4.56 -5.00
C ASP A 29 -5.45 -5.05 -6.13
N ARG A 30 -6.52 -4.30 -6.47
CA ARG A 30 -7.40 -4.61 -7.59
C ARG A 30 -6.70 -4.52 -8.96
N GLU A 31 -5.82 -3.54 -9.12
CA GLU A 31 -5.01 -3.33 -10.33
C GLU A 31 -3.82 -4.30 -10.41
N GLY A 32 -3.60 -5.14 -9.39
CA GLY A 32 -2.47 -6.09 -9.34
C GLY A 32 -1.10 -5.44 -9.11
N ARG A 33 -1.06 -4.13 -8.82
CA ARG A 33 0.16 -3.35 -8.52
C ARG A 33 0.75 -3.71 -7.16
N LEU A 34 -0.09 -4.16 -6.22
CA LEU A 34 0.33 -4.60 -4.90
C LEU A 34 -0.36 -5.93 -4.55
N LYS A 35 0.37 -7.04 -4.68
CA LYS A 35 -0.16 -8.38 -4.35
C LYS A 35 -0.04 -8.64 -2.83
N PRO A 36 -1.12 -9.06 -2.16
CA PRO A 36 -1.06 -9.47 -0.76
C PRO A 36 -0.23 -10.75 -0.67
N HIS A 37 0.58 -10.87 0.38
CA HIS A 37 1.43 -12.02 0.57
C HIS A 37 0.63 -13.23 1.05
N SER A 38 -0.36 -13.00 1.90
CA SER A 38 -1.28 -14.05 2.35
C SER A 38 -2.66 -13.48 2.67
N ARG A 39 -3.63 -14.38 2.77
CA ARG A 39 -4.97 -14.11 3.29
C ARG A 39 -5.17 -14.95 4.54
N THR A 40 -5.75 -14.37 5.58
CA THR A 40 -6.17 -15.14 6.76
C THR A 40 -7.41 -15.98 6.43
N LEU A 41 -7.75 -16.94 7.30
CA LEU A 41 -8.98 -17.74 7.18
C LEU A 41 -10.25 -16.87 7.09
N GLY A 42 -10.26 -15.71 7.74
CA GLY A 42 -11.31 -14.68 7.61
C GLY A 42 -11.20 -13.78 6.38
N ASN A 43 -10.43 -14.17 5.35
CA ASN A 43 -10.21 -13.43 4.10
C ASN A 43 -9.58 -12.02 4.28
N HIS A 44 -8.88 -11.76 5.38
CA HIS A 44 -8.18 -10.50 5.58
C HIS A 44 -6.84 -10.50 4.86
N ARG A 45 -6.57 -9.43 4.10
CA ARG A 45 -5.35 -9.26 3.31
C ARG A 45 -4.17 -8.89 4.22
N ARG A 46 -3.05 -9.59 4.05
CA ARG A 46 -1.79 -9.36 4.75
C ARG A 46 -0.68 -9.02 3.76
N TYR A 47 0.02 -7.91 3.99
CA TYR A 47 1.05 -7.38 3.09
C TYR A 47 2.43 -7.60 3.71
N LYS A 48 3.36 -8.17 2.92
CA LYS A 48 4.78 -8.22 3.31
C LYS A 48 5.44 -6.94 2.86
N LEU A 49 5.65 -6.00 3.79
CA LEU A 49 6.41 -4.79 3.51
C LEU A 49 7.89 -5.18 3.42
N LEU A 50 8.39 -5.33 2.19
CA LEU A 50 9.82 -5.36 1.94
C LEU A 50 10.32 -3.92 1.93
N ASP A 51 11.28 -3.60 2.79
CA ASP A 51 11.86 -2.26 3.00
C ASP A 51 12.35 -1.57 1.70
N LYS A 52 12.55 -2.35 0.64
CA LYS A 52 13.06 -1.91 -0.67
C LYS A 52 12.01 -1.31 -1.61
N GLN A 53 10.72 -1.30 -1.28
CA GLN A 53 9.67 -0.79 -2.19
C GLN A 53 9.15 0.60 -1.81
N LYS A 54 10.03 1.57 -1.54
CA LYS A 54 9.62 2.98 -1.50
C LYS A 54 9.46 3.53 -2.93
N CYS A 55 8.42 3.11 -3.63
CA CYS A 55 8.01 3.79 -4.85
C CYS A 55 7.32 5.10 -4.47
N LYS A 56 8.08 6.19 -4.40
CA LYS A 56 7.53 7.55 -4.25
C LYS A 56 6.77 7.89 -5.54
N VAL A 57 5.46 7.68 -5.54
CA VAL A 57 4.61 8.18 -6.62
C VAL A 57 4.34 9.65 -6.32
N GLY A 58 5.12 10.54 -6.93
CA GLY A 58 4.80 11.97 -6.94
C GLY A 58 3.63 12.20 -7.89
N TYR A 59 2.47 12.60 -7.36
CA TYR A 59 1.36 13.06 -8.19
C TYR A 59 1.46 14.58 -8.32
N ALA A 60 1.91 15.07 -9.47
CA ALA A 60 1.80 16.47 -9.83
C ALA A 60 0.45 16.67 -10.53
N ARG A 61 -0.46 17.45 -9.94
CA ARG A 61 -1.63 17.93 -10.69
C ARG A 61 -1.10 18.88 -11.76
N VAL A 62 -1.30 18.55 -13.03
CA VAL A 62 -1.11 19.51 -14.12
C VAL A 62 -2.51 20.01 -14.45
N SER A 63 -2.79 21.28 -14.19
CA SER A 63 -4.00 21.87 -14.76
C SER A 63 -3.76 21.97 -16.26
N SER A 64 -4.36 21.08 -17.05
CA SER A 64 -4.58 21.39 -18.45
C SER A 64 -5.57 22.56 -18.47
N HIS A 65 -5.04 23.78 -18.51
CA HIS A 65 -5.78 24.93 -18.96
C HIS A 65 -5.93 24.72 -20.47
N ASP A 66 -7.10 24.27 -20.90
CA ASP A 66 -7.57 24.52 -22.26
C ASP A 66 -7.94 26.02 -22.27
N GLN A 67 -7.00 26.86 -22.75
CA GLN A 67 -7.24 28.26 -23.16
C GLN A 67 -7.35 28.28 -24.67
#